data_AF-A0A377XBN5-F1
#
_entry.id   AF-A0A377XBN5-F1
#
_cell.length_a   1.000
_cell.length_b   1.000
_cell.length_c   1.000
_cell.angle_alpha   90.00
_cell.angle_beta   90.00
_cell.angle_gamma   90.00
#
_symmetry.space_group_name_H-M   'P 1'
#
loop_
_entity.id
_entity.type
_entity.pdbx_description
1 polymer ?
#
loop_
_entity_poly.entity_id
_entity_poly.type
_entity_poly.pdbx_seq_one_letter_code
_entity_poly.pdbx_strand_id
1 'polypeptide(L)'
;MQRLAGYQPADCPYPELNKAGVLRGTHIGGIILTDSQIDHTTGLLSLREGCPHQVWCTPEVHEDLSTGFPVFTMLRHWNGGLVHHPIAPQQPFTVDACPDLQFTAVPIASNAPPYSPYRDRPLPGHNVALVYRKPPQRADAVLCPGAG
;
A
#
# COMPACT_ATOMS: atom_id res chain seq x y z
N MET A 1 -39.13 1.47 -6.17
CA MET A 1 -38.18 0.60 -5.43
C MET A 1 -37.66 -0.47 -6.40
N GLN A 2 -36.73 -0.10 -7.29
CA GLN A 2 -36.17 -1.02 -8.28
C GLN A 2 -34.89 -1.64 -7.71
N ARG A 3 -34.86 -2.98 -7.61
CA ARG A 3 -33.65 -3.74 -7.29
C ARG A 3 -32.72 -3.67 -8.51
N LEU A 4 -31.53 -3.10 -8.33
CA LEU A 4 -30.45 -3.27 -9.30
C LEU A 4 -29.99 -4.73 -9.29
N ALA A 5 -29.82 -5.28 -10.48
CA ALA A 5 -29.52 -6.67 -10.73
C ALA A 5 -28.10 -7.07 -10.28
N GLY A 6 -28.06 -8.18 -9.56
CA GLY A 6 -26.97 -9.16 -9.39
C GLY A 6 -25.55 -8.78 -9.76
N TYR A 7 -24.78 -8.35 -8.77
CA TYR A 7 -23.37 -8.73 -8.66
C TYR A 7 -23.32 -9.90 -7.66
N GLN A 8 -23.05 -11.12 -8.12
CA GLN A 8 -22.76 -12.22 -7.21
C GLN A 8 -21.28 -12.11 -6.82
N PRO A 9 -20.90 -12.33 -5.55
CA PRO A 9 -19.47 -12.36 -5.16
C PRO A 9 -18.63 -13.29 -6.06
N ALA A 10 -19.24 -14.36 -6.59
CA ALA A 10 -18.62 -15.30 -7.52
C ALA A 10 -18.24 -14.71 -8.90
N ASP A 11 -18.70 -13.51 -9.25
CA ASP A 11 -18.39 -12.83 -10.50
C ASP A 11 -17.11 -11.97 -10.42
N CYS A 12 -16.43 -11.95 -9.26
CA CYS A 12 -15.14 -11.29 -9.12
C CYS A 12 -14.05 -12.12 -9.83
N PRO A 13 -13.33 -11.56 -10.82
CA PRO A 13 -12.33 -12.31 -11.61
C PRO A 13 -11.08 -12.75 -10.81
N TYR A 14 -11.00 -12.36 -9.53
CA TYR A 14 -9.89 -12.68 -8.61
C TYR A 14 -10.44 -13.37 -7.34
N PRO A 15 -10.76 -14.67 -7.40
CA PRO A 15 -11.35 -15.41 -6.28
C PRO A 15 -10.47 -15.42 -5.02
N GLU A 16 -9.16 -15.26 -5.14
CA GLU A 16 -8.21 -15.07 -4.03
C GLU A 16 -8.45 -13.78 -3.23
N LEU A 17 -9.07 -12.77 -3.84
CA LEU A 17 -9.45 -11.51 -3.19
C LEU A 17 -10.87 -11.57 -2.61
N ASN A 18 -11.59 -12.67 -2.85
CA ASN A 18 -12.93 -12.88 -2.34
C ASN A 18 -12.91 -13.76 -1.08
N LYS A 19 -13.10 -13.13 0.08
CA LYS A 19 -13.36 -13.87 1.33
C LYS A 19 -14.79 -14.39 1.32
N ALA A 20 -14.98 -15.63 0.85
CA ALA A 20 -16.27 -16.32 0.85
C ALA A 20 -16.92 -16.28 2.24
N GLY A 21 -18.19 -15.85 2.30
CA GLY A 21 -18.96 -15.78 3.56
C GLY A 21 -18.92 -14.43 4.28
N VAL A 22 -18.22 -13.42 3.77
CA VAL A 22 -18.18 -12.08 4.38
C VAL A 22 -19.12 -11.13 3.63
N LEU A 23 -20.14 -10.60 4.33
CA LEU A 23 -21.11 -9.64 3.76
C LEU A 23 -20.49 -8.26 3.42
N ARG A 24 -19.33 -7.94 4.00
CA ARG A 24 -18.59 -6.69 3.82
C ARG A 24 -17.11 -6.99 3.70
N GLY A 25 -16.50 -6.65 2.57
CA GLY A 25 -15.07 -6.84 2.33
C GLY A 25 -14.57 -5.87 1.28
N THR A 26 -13.25 -5.78 1.16
CA THR A 26 -12.59 -5.11 0.04
C THR A 26 -11.94 -6.15 -0.86
N HIS A 27 -11.89 -5.89 -2.16
CA HIS A 27 -11.08 -6.66 -3.10
C HIS A 27 -9.63 -6.15 -3.17
N ILE A 28 -9.19 -5.35 -2.19
CA ILE A 28 -7.80 -4.93 -2.04
C ILE A 28 -7.05 -6.01 -1.25
N GLY A 29 -6.17 -6.75 -1.92
CA GLY A 29 -5.35 -7.81 -1.30
C GLY A 29 -4.10 -7.32 -0.59
N GLY A 30 -3.62 -6.12 -0.90
CA GLY A 30 -2.46 -5.49 -0.27
C GLY A 30 -2.26 -4.06 -0.78
N ILE A 31 -1.58 -3.24 0.02
CA ILE A 31 -1.30 -1.83 -0.29
C ILE A 31 0.20 -1.62 -0.16
N ILE A 32 0.86 -1.12 -1.21
CA ILE A 32 2.27 -0.72 -1.16
C ILE A 32 2.31 0.81 -1.18
N LEU A 33 2.95 1.43 -0.19
CA LEU A 33 3.17 2.88 -0.17
C LEU A 33 4.60 3.18 -0.62
N THR A 34 4.71 4.09 -1.58
CA THR A 34 5.98 4.52 -2.18
C THR A 34 6.57 5.75 -1.52
N ASP A 35 5.74 6.53 -0.83
CA ASP A 35 6.12 7.65 0.00
C ASP A 35 5.03 7.93 1.05
N SER A 36 5.22 8.99 1.83
CA SER A 36 4.31 9.45 2.87
C SER A 36 3.50 10.68 2.44
N GLN A 37 3.42 11.04 1.15
CA GLN A 37 2.70 12.24 0.73
C GLN A 37 1.20 12.14 1.04
N ILE A 38 0.57 13.28 1.35
CA ILE A 38 -0.83 13.33 1.82
C ILE A 38 -1.78 12.77 0.77
N ASP A 39 -1.61 13.18 -0.47
CA ASP A 39 -2.39 12.72 -1.62
C ASP A 39 -2.22 11.22 -1.91
N HIS A 40 -1.06 10.65 -1.61
CA HIS A 40 -0.81 9.21 -1.77
C HIS A 40 -1.33 8.36 -0.61
N THR A 41 -1.59 8.95 0.56
CA THR A 41 -1.87 8.21 1.80
C THR A 41 -3.25 8.48 2.40
N THR A 42 -3.88 9.61 2.09
CA THR A 42 -5.20 9.99 2.65
C THR A 42 -6.30 8.98 2.30
N GLY A 43 -6.18 8.28 1.16
CA GLY A 43 -7.11 7.22 0.77
C GLY A 43 -7.26 6.10 1.81
N LEU A 44 -6.22 5.84 2.62
CA LEU A 44 -6.26 4.84 3.70
C LEU A 44 -7.38 5.12 4.72
N LEU A 45 -7.67 6.39 5.00
CA LEU A 45 -8.72 6.78 5.95
C LEU A 45 -10.13 6.39 5.46
N SER A 46 -10.32 6.36 4.15
CA SER A 46 -11.57 5.93 3.52
C SER A 46 -11.76 4.40 3.57
N LEU A 47 -10.67 3.65 3.71
CA LEU A 47 -10.68 2.19 3.76
C LEU A 47 -10.93 1.60 5.15
N ARG A 48 -11.02 2.44 6.20
CA ARG A 48 -11.10 2.03 7.62
C ARG A 48 -12.17 0.96 7.94
N GLU A 49 -13.32 1.00 7.27
CA GLU A 49 -14.42 0.04 7.52
C GLU A 49 -14.10 -1.37 6.99
N GLY A 50 -13.06 -1.50 6.17
CA GLY A 50 -12.54 -2.76 5.65
C GLY A 50 -11.31 -3.29 6.39
N CYS A 51 -10.86 -2.64 7.47
CA CYS A 51 -9.71 -3.10 8.24
C CYS A 51 -9.92 -4.52 8.83
N PRO A 52 -8.84 -5.31 9.01
CA PRO A 52 -7.43 -4.92 8.86
C PRO A 52 -6.92 -4.95 7.41
N HIS A 53 -6.07 -3.98 7.06
CA HIS A 53 -5.39 -3.91 5.75
C HIS A 53 -3.90 -4.22 5.88
N GLN A 54 -3.35 -4.94 4.90
CA GLN A 54 -1.93 -5.25 4.82
C GLN A 54 -1.21 -4.14 4.05
N VAL A 55 -0.25 -3.46 4.68
CA VAL A 55 0.43 -2.27 4.14
C VAL A 55 1.94 -2.47 4.13
N TRP A 56 2.54 -2.49 2.96
CA TRP A 56 3.98 -2.53 2.75
C TRP A 56 4.51 -1.11 2.58
N CYS A 57 5.47 -0.72 3.42
CA CYS A 57 6.17 0.55 3.26
C CYS A 57 7.51 0.51 3.99
N THR A 58 8.41 1.42 3.61
CA THR A 58 9.71 1.57 4.28
C THR A 58 9.52 2.00 5.74
N PRO A 59 10.51 1.74 6.62
CA PRO A 59 10.47 2.23 7.98
C PRO A 59 10.26 3.74 8.09
N GLU A 60 10.85 4.51 7.19
CA GLU A 60 10.74 5.98 7.13
C GLU A 60 9.31 6.44 6.83
N VAL A 61 8.66 5.84 5.83
CA VAL A 61 7.25 6.12 5.52
C VAL A 61 6.34 5.71 6.68
N HIS A 62 6.63 4.58 7.33
CA HIS A 62 5.87 4.16 8.51
C HIS A 62 6.06 5.11 9.70
N GLU A 63 7.25 5.67 9.91
CA GLU A 63 7.53 6.66 10.95
C GLU A 63 6.73 7.95 10.71
N ASP A 64 6.79 8.50 9.49
CA ASP A 64 5.99 9.66 9.08
C ASP A 64 4.49 9.43 9.32
N LEU A 65 4.00 8.25 8.91
CA LEU A 65 2.59 7.89 9.01
C LEU A 65 2.15 7.39 10.40
N SER A 66 3.08 7.30 11.34
CA SER A 66 2.82 7.00 12.76
C SER A 66 2.95 8.23 13.65
N THR A 67 3.58 9.30 13.16
CA THR A 67 3.91 10.51 13.92
C THR A 67 3.30 11.76 13.29
N GLY A 68 3.94 12.34 12.27
CA GLY A 68 3.56 13.63 11.68
C GLY A 68 2.19 13.62 11.00
N PHE A 69 1.85 12.54 10.30
CA PHE A 69 0.49 12.28 9.81
C PHE A 69 0.04 10.89 10.30
N PRO A 70 -0.47 10.78 11.54
CA PRO A 70 -0.49 9.53 12.30
C PRO A 70 -1.60 8.54 11.86
N VAL A 71 -1.71 8.25 10.56
CA VAL A 71 -2.71 7.36 9.95
C VAL A 71 -2.66 5.94 10.53
N PHE A 72 -1.46 5.36 10.74
CA PHE A 72 -1.33 4.05 11.38
C PHE A 72 -1.90 4.08 12.79
N THR A 73 -1.58 5.12 13.56
CA THR A 73 -2.08 5.30 14.93
C THR A 73 -3.59 5.51 14.96
N MET A 74 -4.13 6.36 14.09
CA MET A 74 -5.56 6.64 13.99
C MET A 74 -6.38 5.40 13.65
N LEU A 75 -5.93 4.61 12.67
CA LEU A 75 -6.70 3.46 12.17
C LEU A 75 -6.63 2.23 13.06
N ARG A 76 -5.71 2.16 14.05
CA ARG A 76 -5.69 1.07 15.05
C ARG A 76 -7.05 0.84 15.72
N HIS A 77 -7.86 1.89 15.86
CA HIS A 77 -9.18 1.82 16.45
C HIS A 77 -10.25 1.14 15.57
N TRP A 78 -9.95 0.88 14.29
CA TRP A 78 -10.83 0.17 13.36
C TRP A 78 -10.35 -1.26 13.14
N ASN A 79 -10.85 -2.20 13.93
CA ASN A 79 -10.60 -3.64 13.76
C ASN A 79 -9.11 -4.01 13.56
N GLY A 80 -8.22 -3.41 14.35
CA GLY A 80 -6.76 -3.61 14.27
C GLY A 80 -6.03 -2.69 13.29
N GLY A 81 -6.73 -2.02 12.38
CA GLY A 81 -6.19 -0.95 11.54
C GLY A 81 -5.32 -1.41 10.38
N LEU A 82 -4.15 -0.81 10.28
CA LEU A 82 -3.16 -1.10 9.23
C LEU A 82 -2.06 -2.00 9.81
N VAL A 83 -1.80 -3.13 9.15
CA VAL A 83 -0.72 -4.05 9.50
C VAL A 83 0.48 -3.69 8.65
N HIS A 84 1.54 -3.18 9.30
CA HIS A 84 2.77 -2.79 8.64
C HIS A 84 3.63 -4.01 8.28
N HIS A 85 4.01 -4.08 7.01
CA HIS A 85 5.03 -4.98 6.47
C HIS A 85 6.24 -4.16 6.04
N PRO A 86 7.36 -4.18 6.79
CA PRO A 86 8.53 -3.38 6.44
C PRO A 86 9.16 -3.88 5.14
N ILE A 87 9.43 -2.94 4.23
CA ILE A 87 10.23 -3.21 3.03
C ILE A 87 11.55 -2.44 3.09
N ALA A 88 12.63 -3.11 2.70
CA ALA A 88 13.94 -2.49 2.60
C ALA A 88 14.21 -2.07 1.15
N PRO A 89 14.72 -0.84 0.91
CA PRO A 89 15.10 -0.44 -0.43
C PRO A 89 16.14 -1.39 -1.05
N GLN A 90 16.04 -1.60 -2.36
CA GLN A 90 16.86 -2.49 -3.18
C GLN A 90 16.79 -3.97 -2.79
N GLN A 91 15.91 -4.35 -1.87
CA GLN A 91 15.67 -5.74 -1.52
C GLN A 91 14.35 -6.21 -2.16
N PRO A 92 14.33 -7.42 -2.77
CA PRO A 92 13.12 -7.95 -3.33
C PRO A 92 12.14 -8.37 -2.22
N PHE A 93 10.85 -8.15 -2.45
CA PHE A 93 9.77 -8.63 -1.59
C PHE A 93 8.58 -9.13 -2.42
N THR A 94 7.69 -9.87 -1.78
CA THR A 94 6.45 -10.39 -2.36
C THR A 94 5.26 -9.88 -1.56
N VAL A 95 4.10 -9.80 -2.21
CA VAL A 95 2.83 -9.51 -1.57
C VAL A 95 1.96 -10.75 -1.68
N ASP A 96 1.35 -11.19 -0.57
CA ASP A 96 0.62 -12.47 -0.50
C ASP A 96 -0.52 -12.57 -1.52
N ALA A 97 -1.14 -11.44 -1.87
CA ALA A 97 -2.20 -11.38 -2.87
C ALA A 97 -1.72 -11.61 -4.31
N CYS A 98 -0.42 -11.49 -4.58
CA CYS A 98 0.18 -11.69 -5.90
C CYS A 98 1.57 -12.36 -5.77
N PRO A 99 1.61 -13.63 -5.34
CA PRO A 99 2.86 -14.32 -5.00
C PRO A 99 3.79 -14.55 -6.20
N ASP A 100 3.24 -14.51 -7.42
CA ASP A 100 3.99 -14.63 -8.67
C ASP A 100 4.73 -13.33 -9.06
N LEU A 101 4.47 -12.22 -8.36
CA LEU A 101 5.13 -10.95 -8.59
C LEU A 101 6.21 -10.71 -7.53
N GLN A 102 7.40 -10.37 -8.02
CA GLN A 102 8.49 -9.88 -7.18
C GLN A 102 8.59 -8.36 -7.34
N PHE A 103 8.54 -7.67 -6.21
CA PHE A 103 8.65 -6.22 -6.12
C PHE A 103 10.04 -5.83 -5.62
N THR A 104 10.51 -4.64 -5.98
CA THR A 104 11.72 -4.02 -5.43
C THR A 104 11.48 -2.52 -5.31
N ALA A 105 11.65 -2.00 -4.11
CA ALA A 105 11.61 -0.55 -3.85
C ALA A 105 12.97 0.07 -4.20
N VAL A 106 13.02 0.99 -5.15
CA VAL A 106 14.24 1.66 -5.59
C VAL A 106 14.22 3.10 -5.10
N PRO A 107 15.17 3.55 -4.26
CA PRO A 107 15.22 4.93 -3.79
C PRO A 107 15.22 5.92 -4.96
N ILE A 108 14.42 6.98 -4.83
CA ILE A 108 14.43 8.12 -5.75
C ILE A 108 14.68 9.41 -4.97
N ALA A 109 15.37 10.36 -5.61
CA ALA A 109 15.63 11.66 -5.01
C ALA A 109 14.33 12.46 -4.97
N SER A 110 13.79 12.66 -3.77
CA SER A 110 12.65 13.53 -3.50
C SER A 110 12.69 13.94 -2.03
N ASN A 111 11.92 14.97 -1.69
CA ASN A 111 11.85 15.49 -0.34
C ASN A 111 10.71 14.80 0.43
N ALA A 112 10.90 14.61 1.73
CA ALA A 112 9.83 14.17 2.62
C ALA A 112 8.69 15.21 2.63
N PRO A 113 7.43 14.81 2.89
CA PRO A 113 6.30 15.74 2.88
C PRO A 113 6.48 16.85 3.94
N PRO A 114 5.81 18.02 3.78
CA PRO A 114 5.98 19.17 4.69
C PRO A 114 5.75 18.87 6.17
N TYR A 115 4.94 17.86 6.49
CA TYR A 115 4.64 17.47 7.87
C TYR A 115 5.71 16.55 8.48
N SER A 116 6.59 15.97 7.66
CA SER A 116 7.59 15.01 8.11
C SER A 116 8.66 15.70 8.97
N PRO A 117 9.11 15.08 10.08
CA PRO A 117 10.28 15.55 10.82
C PRO A 117 11.57 15.53 9.99
N TYR A 118 11.61 14.77 8.89
CA TYR A 118 12.75 14.66 7.96
C TYR A 118 12.64 15.59 6.76
N ARG A 119 11.72 16.56 6.78
CA ARG A 119 11.67 17.60 5.76
C ARG A 119 13.04 18.27 5.59
N ASP A 120 13.47 18.40 4.33
CA ASP A 120 14.76 18.93 3.90
C ASP A 120 15.98 18.10 4.38
N ARG A 121 15.74 16.89 4.90
CA ARG A 121 16.74 15.89 5.32
C ARG A 121 16.33 14.48 4.85
N PRO A 122 16.08 14.27 3.55
CA PRO A 122 15.51 13.02 3.07
C PRO A 122 16.48 11.85 3.21
N LEU A 123 16.02 10.80 3.89
CA LEU A 123 16.62 9.46 3.88
C LEU A 123 16.18 8.65 2.64
N PRO A 124 16.96 7.65 2.20
CA PRO A 124 16.68 6.85 1.00
C PRO A 124 15.32 6.13 0.99
N GLY A 125 14.71 5.88 2.16
CA GLY A 125 13.41 5.23 2.25
C GLY A 125 12.19 6.14 2.17
N HIS A 126 12.33 7.47 2.20
CA HIS A 126 11.16 8.37 2.16
C HIS A 126 10.41 8.34 0.83
N ASN A 127 11.13 8.12 -0.28
CA ASN A 127 10.55 8.07 -1.60
C ASN A 127 11.21 6.93 -2.38
N VAL A 128 10.39 6.00 -2.84
CA VAL A 128 10.82 4.87 -3.65
C VAL A 128 9.98 4.75 -4.92
N ALA A 129 10.63 4.43 -6.02
CA ALA A 129 9.95 3.83 -7.17
C ALA A 129 9.71 2.35 -6.89
N LEU A 130 8.67 1.78 -7.48
CA LEU A 130 8.37 0.36 -7.39
C LEU A 130 8.67 -0.31 -8.72
N VAL A 131 9.66 -1.19 -8.73
CA VAL A 131 9.94 -2.09 -9.85
C VAL A 131 9.27 -3.42 -9.56
N TYR A 132 8.55 -3.99 -10.52
CA TYR A 132 7.97 -5.32 -10.38
C TYR A 132 8.22 -6.18 -11.62
N ARG A 133 8.37 -7.47 -11.36
CA ARG A 133 8.66 -8.50 -12.35
C ARG A 133 7.88 -9.77 -12.07
N LYS A 134 7.52 -10.51 -13.12
CA LYS A 134 6.90 -11.83 -13.04
C LYS A 134 7.88 -12.91 -13.51
N PRO A 135 8.60 -13.61 -12.62
CA PRO A 135 9.50 -14.69 -13.03
C PRO A 135 8.72 -15.83 -13.73
N PRO A 136 9.30 -16.51 -14.74
CA PRO A 136 10.62 -16.30 -15.33
C PRO A 136 10.65 -15.23 -16.45
N GLN A 137 9.54 -14.54 -16.68
CA GLN A 137 9.39 -13.60 -17.79
C GLN A 137 10.17 -12.30 -17.51
N ARG A 138 10.95 -11.84 -18.49
CA ARG A 138 11.85 -10.68 -18.41
C ARG A 138 11.13 -9.35 -18.69
N ALA A 139 9.89 -9.23 -18.24
CA ALA A 139 9.12 -7.99 -18.37
C ALA A 139 9.19 -7.26 -17.02
N ASP A 140 10.14 -6.34 -16.92
CA ASP A 140 10.24 -5.42 -15.79
C ASP A 140 9.36 -4.21 -16.10
N ALA A 141 8.44 -3.89 -15.19
CA ALA A 141 7.65 -2.68 -15.24
C ALA A 141 8.02 -1.79 -14.05
N VAL A 142 8.06 -0.49 -14.30
CA VAL A 142 8.49 0.51 -13.31
C VAL A 142 7.34 1.48 -13.05
N LEU A 143 6.97 1.62 -11.80
CA LEU A 143 6.05 2.63 -11.30
C LEU A 143 6.86 3.69 -10.53
N CYS A 144 6.97 4.89 -11.10
CA CYS A 144 7.62 6.04 -10.46
C CYS A 144 6.55 7.08 -10.07
N PRO A 145 6.26 7.27 -8.77
CA PRO A 145 5.23 8.21 -8.33
C PRO A 145 5.69 9.68 -8.26
N GLY A 146 6.93 10.00 -8.68
CA GLY A 146 7.45 11.36 -8.63
C GLY A 146 8.54 11.61 -9.66
N ALA A 147 8.17 12.29 -10.74
CA ALA A 147 9.08 13.05 -11.60
C ALA A 147 8.49 14.47 -11.72
N GLY A 148 8.65 15.26 -10.67
CA GLY A 148 8.17 16.64 -10.56
C GLY A 148 9.15 17.47 -9.75
#